data_AF-A0A2V9Q2N9-F1
#
_entry.id   AF-A0A2V9Q2N9-F1
#
_cell.length_a   1.000
_cell.length_b   1.000
_cell.length_c   1.000
_cell.angle_alpha   90.00
_cell.angle_beta   90.00
_cell.angle_gamma   90.00
#
_symmetry.space_group_name_H-M   'P 1'
#
loop_
_entity.id
_entity.type
_entity.pdbx_description
1 polymer ?
#
loop_
_entity_poly.entity_id
_entity_poly.type
_entity_poly.pdbx_seq_one_letter_code
_entity_poly.pdbx_strand_id
1 'polypeptide(L)'
;GCLITGRLYCTPRAMWKLIWFLRDFGYDSELLRKDEIDDQALAGLQGVLKVSHTIVHGISVLNLDGFAPLSRWKELSPIAADDPPGSEVA
;
A
#
# COMPACT_ATOMS: atom_id res chain seq x y z
N GLY A 1 7.39 -20.35 14.13
CA GLY A 1 6.83 -18.99 14.31
C GLY A 1 6.13 -18.94 15.65
N CYS A 2 6.29 -17.84 16.39
CA CYS A 2 5.50 -17.58 17.59
C CYS A 2 4.22 -16.86 17.16
N LEU A 3 3.05 -17.38 17.52
CA LEU A 3 1.78 -16.72 17.24
C LEU A 3 1.55 -15.62 18.30
N ILE A 4 1.60 -14.35 17.89
CA ILE A 4 1.30 -13.23 18.76
C ILE A 4 -0.15 -12.83 18.54
N THR A 5 -1.01 -13.15 19.49
CA THR A 5 -2.42 -12.69 19.49
C THR A 5 -2.54 -11.43 20.33
N GLY A 6 -3.01 -10.34 19.72
CA GLY A 6 -3.24 -9.06 20.38
C GLY A 6 -4.66 -8.56 20.12
N ARG A 7 -5.14 -7.63 20.96
CA ARG A 7 -6.41 -6.92 20.72
C ARG A 7 -6.10 -5.51 20.25
N LEU A 8 -6.67 -5.12 19.11
CA LEU A 8 -6.56 -3.77 18.58
C LEU A 8 -7.69 -2.91 19.15
N TYR A 9 -7.37 -2.02 20.09
CA TYR A 9 -8.33 -1.05 20.62
C TYR A 9 -8.27 0.22 19.78
N CYS A 10 -9.34 0.51 19.04
CA CYS A 10 -9.44 1.73 18.23
C CYS A 10 -10.89 2.21 18.12
N THR A 11 -11.08 3.44 17.64
CA THR A 11 -12.42 3.96 17.37
C THR A 11 -13.08 3.18 16.22
N PRO A 12 -14.42 3.10 16.16
CA PRO A 12 -15.11 2.52 15.00
C PRO A 12 -14.66 3.16 13.68
N ARG A 13 -14.33 4.47 13.72
CA ARG A 13 -13.81 5.22 12.57
C ARG A 13 -12.45 4.71 12.09
N ALA A 14 -11.56 4.38 13.02
CA ALA A 14 -10.27 3.81 12.68
C ALA A 14 -10.41 2.38 12.18
N MET A 15 -11.29 1.59 12.80
CA MET A 15 -11.52 0.20 12.40
C MET A 15 -12.02 0.09 10.95
N TRP A 16 -13.03 0.86 10.54
CA TRP A 16 -13.52 0.77 9.16
C TRP A 16 -12.46 1.21 8.14
N LYS A 17 -11.62 2.19 8.47
CA LYS A 17 -10.51 2.62 7.60
C LYS A 17 -9.49 1.50 7.41
N LEU A 18 -9.18 0.78 8.50
CA LEU A 18 -8.29 -0.37 8.44
C LEU A 18 -8.88 -1.48 7.57
N ILE A 19 -10.14 -1.86 7.81
CA ILE A 19 -10.83 -2.90 7.01
C ILE A 19 -10.87 -2.51 5.53
N TRP A 20 -11.19 -1.25 5.23
CA TRP A 20 -11.20 -0.73 3.87
C TRP A 20 -9.81 -0.82 3.21
N PHE A 21 -8.76 -0.42 3.94
CA PHE A 21 -7.38 -0.52 3.47
C PHE A 21 -6.98 -1.97 3.17
N LEU A 22 -7.19 -2.89 4.11
CA LEU A 22 -6.82 -4.30 3.94
C LEU A 22 -7.49 -4.89 2.70
N ARG A 23 -8.79 -4.65 2.53
CA ARG A 23 -9.56 -5.12 1.37
C ARG A 23 -9.01 -4.57 0.05
N ASP A 24 -8.81 -3.26 -0.04
CA ASP A 24 -8.40 -2.62 -1.30
C ASP A 24 -6.93 -2.95 -1.65
N PHE A 25 -6.12 -3.38 -0.68
CA PHE A 25 -4.73 -3.81 -0.88
C PHE A 25 -4.56 -5.31 -1.10
N GLY A 26 -5.66 -6.07 -1.20
CA GLY A 26 -5.63 -7.50 -1.53
C GLY A 26 -5.30 -8.41 -0.35
N TYR A 27 -5.58 -7.96 0.88
CA TYR A 27 -5.51 -8.82 2.06
C TYR A 27 -6.51 -9.98 1.95
N ASP A 28 -6.19 -11.11 2.57
CA ASP A 28 -7.00 -12.33 2.51
C ASP A 28 -8.41 -12.09 3.07
N SER A 29 -9.43 -12.36 2.25
CA SER A 29 -10.83 -12.13 2.59
C SER A 29 -11.36 -13.07 3.67
N GLU A 30 -10.84 -14.29 3.76
CA GLU A 30 -11.23 -15.25 4.80
C GLU A 30 -10.65 -14.85 6.16
N LEU A 31 -9.44 -14.30 6.20
CA LEU A 31 -8.87 -13.72 7.43
C LEU A 31 -9.63 -12.46 7.84
N LEU A 32 -9.91 -11.57 6.88
CA LEU A 32 -10.64 -10.33 7.16
C LEU A 32 -12.05 -10.60 7.70
N ARG A 33 -12.75 -11.63 7.19
CA ARG A 33 -14.10 -12.02 7.65
C ARG A 33 -14.11 -12.55 9.09
N LYS A 34 -12.97 -13.07 9.57
CA LYS A 34 -12.81 -13.58 10.94
C LYS A 34 -12.28 -12.52 11.91
N ASP A 35 -12.12 -11.28 11.45
CA ASP A 35 -11.40 -10.23 12.18
C ASP A 35 -9.98 -10.65 12.58
N GLU A 36 -9.35 -11.54 11.79
CA GLU A 36 -8.01 -12.05 12.01
C GLU A 36 -6.97 -11.25 11.20
N ILE A 37 -5.92 -10.80 11.89
CA ILE A 37 -4.78 -10.13 11.27
C ILE A 37 -3.56 -11.05 11.41
N ASP A 38 -3.12 -11.58 10.28
CA ASP A 38 -1.90 -12.37 10.13
C ASP A 38 -0.74 -11.44 9.74
N ASP A 39 0.39 -11.58 10.44
CA ASP A 39 1.54 -10.71 10.28
C ASP A 39 2.23 -10.88 8.92
N GLN A 40 2.29 -12.10 8.40
CA GLN A 40 2.91 -12.39 7.11
C GLN A 40 2.05 -11.88 5.95
N ALA A 41 0.74 -12.09 6.02
CA ALA A 41 -0.20 -11.55 5.04
C ALA A 41 -0.21 -10.01 5.06
N LEU A 42 -0.10 -9.39 6.24
CA LEU A 42 -0.02 -7.94 6.37
C LEU A 42 1.30 -7.38 5.80
N ALA A 43 2.43 -8.02 6.11
CA ALA A 43 3.75 -7.64 5.58
C ALA A 43 3.86 -7.85 4.05
N GLY A 44 3.07 -8.78 3.50
CA GLY A 44 3.00 -9.05 2.08
C GLY A 44 2.20 -8.02 1.27
N LEU A 45 1.49 -7.09 1.92
CA LEU A 45 0.72 -6.07 1.21
C LEU A 45 1.66 -5.10 0.49
N GLN A 46 1.41 -4.90 -0.80
CA GLN A 46 2.20 -4.02 -1.65
C GLN A 46 1.37 -2.86 -2.19
N GLY A 47 1.96 -1.67 -2.20
CA GLY A 47 1.35 -0.50 -2.80
C GLY A 47 2.33 0.63 -2.99
N VAL A 48 1.81 1.73 -3.52
CA VAL A 48 2.58 2.95 -3.77
C VAL A 48 2.11 4.02 -2.82
N LEU A 49 3.06 4.73 -2.23
CA LEU A 49 2.84 5.84 -1.31
C LEU A 49 3.33 7.13 -1.97
N LYS A 50 2.43 8.10 -2.09
CA LYS A 50 2.80 9.46 -2.46
C LYS A 50 3.34 10.15 -1.22
N VAL A 51 4.58 10.60 -1.30
CA VAL A 51 5.24 11.36 -0.23
C VAL A 51 5.55 12.77 -0.70
N SER A 52 5.47 13.72 0.21
CA SER A 52 5.96 15.09 0.02
C SER A 52 6.79 15.51 1.23
N HIS A 53 7.52 16.61 1.12
CA HIS A 53 8.16 17.23 2.27
C HIS A 53 7.35 18.45 2.66
N THR A 54 7.07 18.60 3.95
CA THR A 54 6.45 19.80 4.51
C THR A 54 7.34 20.35 5.62
N ILE A 55 7.39 21.68 5.75
CA ILE A 55 8.08 22.33 6.86
C ILE A 55 7.06 22.62 7.96
N VAL A 56 7.25 22.00 9.12
CA VAL A 56 6.46 22.26 10.33
C VAL A 56 7.41 22.83 11.38
N HIS A 57 7.18 24.07 11.82
CA HIS A 57 8.05 24.77 12.78
C HIS A 57 9.54 24.79 12.39
N GLY A 58 9.84 24.95 11.10
CA GLY A 58 11.22 24.96 10.60
C GLY A 58 11.85 23.57 10.42
N ILE A 59 11.15 22.50 10.77
CA ILE A 59 11.62 21.12 10.58
C ILE A 59 11.02 20.56 9.30
N SER A 60 11.87 20.09 8.39
CA SER A 60 11.44 19.33 7.21
C SER A 60 10.98 17.94 7.65
N VAL A 61 9.68 17.66 7.50
CA VAL A 61 9.08 16.37 7.79
C VAL A 61 8.60 15.71 6.50
N LEU A 62 8.72 14.38 6.44
CA LEU A 62 8.11 13.57 5.39
C LEU A 62 6.60 13.52 5.64
N ASN A 63 5.81 13.98 4.67
CA ASN A 63 4.37 13.92 4.66
C ASN A 63 3.89 12.78 3.76
N LEU A 64 2.83 12.10 4.17
CA LEU A 64 2.17 11.06 3.39
C LEU A 64 0.90 11.64 2.76
N ASP A 65 0.94 11.87 1.45
CA ASP A 65 -0.13 12.56 0.72
C ASP A 65 -1.24 11.61 0.26
N GLY A 66 -0.90 10.35 0.02
CA GLY A 66 -1.85 9.38 -0.50
C GLY A 66 -1.23 8.02 -0.77
N PHE A 67 -2.08 7.03 -1.03
CA PHE A 67 -1.67 5.65 -1.25
C PHE A 67 -2.57 4.95 -2.28
N ALA A 68 -2.03 3.94 -2.94
CA ALA A 68 -2.77 3.08 -3.86
C ALA A 68 -2.21 1.64 -3.84
N PRO A 69 -3.03 0.60 -4.09
CA PRO A 69 -2.55 -0.77 -4.23
C PRO A 69 -1.64 -0.90 -5.45
N LEU A 70 -0.67 -1.83 -5.39
CA LEU A 70 0.37 -1.95 -6.42
C LEU A 70 -0.21 -2.25 -7.81
N SER A 71 -1.27 -3.06 -7.89
CA SER A 71 -1.98 -3.38 -9.14
C SER A 71 -2.46 -2.14 -9.87
N ARG A 72 -3.13 -1.23 -9.17
CA ARG A 72 -3.65 0.03 -9.72
C ARG A 72 -2.55 0.96 -10.19
N TRP A 73 -1.37 0.91 -9.57
CA TRP A 73 -0.23 1.73 -10.01
C TRP A 73 0.42 1.17 -11.28
N LYS A 74 0.47 -0.16 -11.46
CA LYS A 74 0.99 -0.76 -12.71
C LYS A 74 0.19 -0.32 -13.94
N GLU A 75 -1.13 -0.17 -13.81
CA GLU A 75 -2.01 0.33 -14.87
C GLU A 75 -1.75 1.80 -15.23
N LEU A 76 -1.22 2.59 -14.29
CA LEU A 76 -0.96 4.02 -14.44
C LEU A 76 0.52 4.33 -14.73
N SER A 77 1.40 3.33 -14.68
CA SER A 77 2.84 3.52 -14.89
C SER A 77 3.15 3.61 -16.39
N PRO A 78 3.90 4.62 -16.88
CA PRO A 78 4.09 4.84 -18.33
C PRO A 78 5.12 3.91 -19.02
N ILE A 79 5.40 2.72 -18.50
CA ILE A 79 6.41 1.80 -19.08
C ILE A 79 5.65 0.70 -19.81
N ALA A 80 5.63 0.56 -21.13
CA ALA A 80 6.63 0.95 -22.13
C ALA A 80 5.97 1.68 -23.32
N ALA A 81 6.42 2.90 -23.62
CA ALA A 81 6.50 3.28 -25.02
C ALA A 81 7.51 2.31 -25.65
N ASP A 82 7.08 1.56 -26.66
CA ASP A 82 7.90 0.64 -27.47
C ASP A 82 9.33 1.18 -27.63
N ASP A 83 10.32 0.34 -27.32
CA ASP A 83 11.67 0.54 -27.83
C ASP A 83 11.56 0.68 -29.36
N PRO A 84 12.05 1.78 -29.98
CA PRO A 84 12.07 1.85 -31.43
C PRO A 84 12.99 0.74 -31.97
N PRO A 85 12.58 0.02 -33.03
CA PRO A 85 13.41 -1.04 -33.59
C PRO A 85 14.75 -0.44 -34.02
N GLY A 86 15.83 -1.11 -33.63
CA GLY A 86 17.20 -0.69 -33.90
C GLY A 86 17.37 -0.23 -35.34
N SER A 87 17.77 1.03 -35.51
CA SER A 87 18.15 1.56 -36.80
C SER A 87 19.54 1.01 -37.14
N GLU A 88 19.55 -0.15 -37.78
CA GLU A 88 20.69 -0.70 -38.49
C GLU A 88 20.95 0.22 -39.70
N VAL A 89 22.02 1.02 -39.64
CA VAL A 89 22.47 1.83 -40.79
C VAL A 89 23.71 1.15 -41.37
N ALA A 90 23.55 0.69 -42.61
CA ALA A 90 24.57 0.15 -43.49
C ALA A 90 25.55 1.21 -44.01
#